data_AF-A0A5B8RYX0-F1
#
_entry.id   AF-A0A5B8RYX0-F1
#
_cell.length_a   1.000
_cell.length_b   1.000
_cell.length_c   1.000
_cell.angle_alpha   90.00
_cell.angle_beta   90.00
_cell.angle_gamma   90.00
#
_symmetry.space_group_name_H-M   'P 1'
#
loop_
_entity.id
_entity.type
_entity.pdbx_description
1 polymer ?
#
loop_
_entity_poly.entity_id
_entity_poly.type
_entity_poly.pdbx_seq_one_letter_code
_entity_poly.pdbx_strand_id
1 'polypeptide(L)' 'MSESLWTALAFVFVFEGLLPLVAPTTWRRVFAQLLQLRDGQIRFFGLISVALGVLLLAALA' A
#
# COMPACT_ATOMS: atom_id res chain seq x y z
N MET A 1 0.87 -15.60 -18.13
CA MET A 1 -0.03 -14.78 -17.30
C MET A 1 -0.06 -15.21 -15.83
N SER A 2 -0.14 -16.51 -15.50
CA SER A 2 -0.11 -17.00 -14.10
C SER A 2 1.17 -16.63 -13.35
N GLU A 3 2.34 -16.83 -13.96
CA GLU A 3 3.64 -16.52 -13.34
C GLU A 3 3.77 -15.04 -12.94
N SER A 4 3.31 -14.13 -13.80
CA SER A 4 3.35 -12.68 -13.53
C SER A 4 2.42 -12.30 -12.37
N LEU A 5 1.26 -12.95 -12.25
CA LEU A 5 0.32 -12.75 -11.13
C LEU A 5 0.94 -13.22 -9.81
N TRP A 6 1.52 -14.43 -9.78
CA TRP A 6 2.19 -14.95 -8.60
C TRP A 6 3.39 -14.10 -8.19
N THR A 7 4.16 -13.60 -9.17
CA THR A 7 5.28 -12.69 -8.92
C THR A 7 4.80 -11.36 -8.33
N ALA A 8 3.74 -10.76 -8.89
CA ALA A 8 3.17 -9.53 -8.35
C ALA A 8 2.67 -9.73 -6.92
N LEU A 9 1.99 -10.85 -6.65
CA LEU A 9 1.50 -11.20 -5.31
C LEU A 9 2.65 -11.38 -4.31
N ALA A 10 3.74 -12.03 -4.71
CA ALA A 10 4.94 -12.17 -3.88
C ALA A 10 5.52 -10.80 -3.50
N PHE A 11 5.58 -9.85 -4.44
CA PHE A 11 6.03 -8.49 -4.14
C PHE A 11 5.10 -7.78 -3.15
N VAL A 12 3.78 -7.93 -3.26
CA VAL A 12 2.84 -7.35 -2.28
C VAL A 12 3.18 -7.83 -0.87
N PHE A 13 3.35 -9.14 -0.67
CA PHE A 13 3.72 -9.69 0.64
C PHE A 13 5.09 -9.21 1.14
N VAL A 14 6.09 -9.16 0.26
CA VAL A 14 7.42 -8.65 0.62
C VAL A 14 7.35 -7.20 1.08
N PHE A 15 6.70 -6.32 0.31
CA PHE A 15 6.62 -4.90 0.66
C PHE A 15 5.74 -4.63 1.89
N GLU A 16 4.63 -5.33 2.05
CA GLU A 16 3.76 -5.21 3.22
C GLU A 16 4.47 -5.68 4.51
N GLY A 17 5.27 -6.76 4.42
CA GLY A 17 6.01 -7.32 5.55
C GLY A 17 7.31 -6.57 5.91
N LEU A 18 7.88 -5.79 5.00
CA LEU A 18 9.21 -5.19 5.17
C LEU A 18 9.26 -4.16 6.31
N LEU A 19 8.29 -3.25 6.36
CA LEU A 19 8.18 -2.22 7.39
C LEU A 19 8.01 -2.78 8.82
N PRO A 20 7.07 -3.70 9.09
CA PRO A 20 6.94 -4.31 10.41
C PRO A 20 8.14 -5.18 10.80
N LEU A 21 8.83 -5.80 9.83
CA LEU A 21 10.02 -6.62 10.09
C LEU A 21 11.25 -5.76 10.44
N VAL A 22 11.52 -4.71 9.66
CA VAL A 22 12.73 -3.88 9.81
C VAL A 22 12.56 -2.82 10.91
N ALA A 23 11.38 -2.21 11.02
CA ALA A 23 11.13 -1.07 11.91
C ALA A 23 9.77 -1.19 12.65
N PRO A 24 9.59 -2.18 13.53
CA PRO A 24 8.31 -2.48 14.19
C PRO A 24 7.77 -1.33 15.06
N THR A 25 8.65 -0.54 15.68
CA THR A 25 8.23 0.62 16.51
C THR A 25 7.69 1.76 15.66
N THR A 26 8.37 2.08 14.55
CA THR A 26 7.90 3.07 13.57
C THR A 26 6.58 2.64 12.96
N TRP A 27 6.47 1.36 12.57
CA TRP A 27 5.24 0.80 12.04
C TRP A 27 4.05 0.98 12.99
N ARG A 28 4.21 0.60 14.27
CA ARG A 28 3.16 0.80 15.29
C ARG A 28 2.76 2.26 15.45
N ARG A 29 3.71 3.19 15.39
CA ARG A 29 3.43 4.64 15.48
C ARG A 29 2.60 5.12 14.29
N VAL A 30 2.99 4.74 13.07
CA VAL A 30 2.24 5.09 11.85
C VAL A 30 0.82 4.53 11.92
N PHE A 31 0.67 3.27 12.33
CA PHE A 31 -0.65 2.67 12.49
C PHE A 31 -1.50 3.43 13.52
N ALA A 32 -0.94 3.77 14.68
CA ALA A 32 -1.65 4.55 15.69
C ALA A 32 -2.09 5.93 15.17
N GLN A 33 -1.27 6.59 14.33
CA GLN A 33 -1.64 7.84 13.67
C GLN A 33 -2.77 7.64 12.64
N LEU A 34 -2.73 6.56 11.87
CA LEU A 34 -3.78 6.21 10.91
C LEU A 34 -5.13 6.00 11.60
N LEU A 35 -5.16 5.37 12.78
CA LEU A 35 -6.39 5.19 13.56
C LEU A 35 -6.98 6.52 14.07
N GLN A 36 -6.21 7.60 14.14
CA GLN A 36 -6.71 8.93 14.54
C GLN A 36 -7.29 9.72 13.37
N LEU A 37 -7.13 9.25 12.13
CA LEU A 37 -7.71 9.89 10.96
C LEU A 37 -9.21 9.66 10.89
N ARG A 38 -9.94 10.66 10.40
CA ARG A 38 -11.37 10.52 10.09
C ARG A 38 -11.53 9.64 8.85
N ASP A 39 -12.65 8.93 8.75
CA ASP A 39 -12.98 8.08 7.60
C ASP A 39 -12.82 8.80 6.25
N GLY A 40 -13.20 10.08 6.19
CA GLY A 40 -13.04 10.92 4.99
C GLY A 40 -11.57 11.09 4.56
N GLN A 41 -10.64 11.20 5.51
CA GLN A 41 -9.21 11.33 5.24
C GLN A 41 -8.61 10.01 4.76
N ILE A 42 -9.00 8.88 5.38
CA ILE A 42 -8.57 7.55 4.95
C ILE A 42 -9.07 7.28 3.52
N ARG A 43 -10.34 7.58 3.23
CA ARG A 43 -10.92 7.46 1.89
C ARG A 43 -10.21 8.33 0.86
N PHE A 44 -9.82 9.55 1.23
CA PHE A 44 -9.09 10.44 0.32
C PHE A 44 -7.68 9.92 0.00
N PHE A 45 -6.94 9.41 1.00
CA PHE A 45 -5.68 8.73 0.77
C PHE A 45 -5.84 7.51 -0.15
N GLY A 46 -6.87 6.71 0.09
CA GLY A 46 -7.22 5.58 -0.78
C GLY A 46 -7.52 6.02 -2.22
N LEU A 47 -8.29 7.10 -2.39
CA LEU A 47 -8.61 7.66 -3.71
C LEU A 47 -7.35 8.09 -4.48
N ILE A 48 -6.43 8.81 -3.82
CA ILE A 48 -5.16 9.22 -4.43
C ILE A 48 -4.34 8.00 -4.85
N SER A 49 -4.22 7.00 -3.98
CA SER A 49 -3.47 5.76 -4.26
C SER A 49 -4.04 5.02 -5.47
N VAL A 50 -5.36 4.84 -5.52
CA VAL A 50 -6.04 4.20 -6.67
C VAL A 50 -5.87 5.03 -7.94
N ALA A 51 -6.05 6.35 -7.88
CA ALA A 51 -5.90 7.22 -9.04
C ALA A 51 -4.48 7.17 -9.62
N LEU A 52 -3.45 7.22 -8.77
CA LEU A 52 -2.07 7.07 -9.20
C LEU A 52 -1.80 5.69 -9.82
N GLY A 53 -2.33 4.63 -9.22
CA GLY A 53 -2.22 3.27 -9.77
C GLY A 53 -2.86 3.15 -11.16
N VAL A 54 -4.05 3.72 -11.35
CA VAL A 54 -4.74 3.74 -12.65
C VAL A 54 -3.96 4.57 -13.67
N LEU A 55 -3.42 5.73 -13.28
CA LEU A 55 -2.62 6.57 -14.17
C LEU A 55 -1.33 5.87 -14.61
N LEU A 56 -0.63 5.20 -13.68
CA LEU A 56 0.56 4.42 -14.01
C LEU A 56 0.24 3.24 -14.92
N LEU A 57 -0.85 2.52 -14.65
CA LEU A 57 -1.31 1.45 -15.52
C LEU A 57 -1.62 1.97 -16.92
N ALA A 58 -2.34 3.09 -17.04
CA ALA A 58 -2.69 3.68 -18.33
C ALA A 58 -1.47 4.25 -19.09
N ALA A 59 -0.40 4.65 -18.39
CA ALA A 59 0.83 5.15 -19.00
C ALA A 59 1.80 4.05 -19.43
N LEU A 60 1.76 2.88 -18.78
CA LEU A 60 2.68 1.76 -18.99
C LEU A 60 2.07 0.59 -19.78
N ALA A 61 0.74 0.51 -19.87
CA ALA A 61 0.00 -0.47 -20.67
C ALA A 61 -0.24 0.03 -22.10
#